data_AF-A0A916BAJ0-F1
#
_entry.id   AF-A0A916BAJ0-F1
#
_cell.length_a   1.000
_cell.length_b   1.000
_cell.length_c   1.000
_cell.angle_alpha   90.00
_cell.angle_beta   90.00
_cell.angle_gamma   90.00
#
_symmetry.space_group_name_H-M   'P 1'
#
loop_
_entity.id
_entity.type
_entity.pdbx_description
1 polymer ?
#
loop_
_entity_poly.entity_id
_entity_poly.type
_entity_poly.pdbx_seq_one_letter_code
_entity_poly.pdbx_strand_id
1 'polypeptide(L)'
;MGNDSTCHVVDPLLTNTLGHASGSSEIMTPTVQPQASDQLHELETRLRKAELRASIAEERAKQLENELHGIRQSYSWLLTHPLRAYNPKRIFLFTLRGIGRQILRHPQLVDAIKPHLKAHPWLWEKIKREVVFNHTLNSQFTCRLWQRITDRIFLSEEIPQDKEDKEAGFTLIPFDGVAIYFANGPLEDRRGIGRVSRELLIQLKSLAENSVQAENHASSQTIRKIYFYASIHWCPDTLPAPCVVMIHDVIPLLFPSEFPEAIRHTWETRYKIIASQATRIVTISQSSAEDISSTLEIPKDKISLIYNGITELPVSRNPPAPLPETPYLVFLGSHDHHKNVHVVLQALTLLHLQDIHLVMIGDNTGCKDRVKELGLEDRIHFLGRLSDEDTGYVISNSLALVFPSLYEGFGMPPMEAALLGTATICSRRPAMTELLDGVTVFAEPDSPEEWASAIENLRSDAELKQSIQSRALNHVQGFSWKTSAIHLHRVFHEEAL
;
A
#
# COMPACT_ATOMS: atom_id res chain seq x y z
N MET A 1 -45.14 59.06 8.20
CA MET A 1 -44.52 58.87 9.53
C MET A 1 -43.29 57.99 9.30
N GLY A 2 -42.05 58.43 9.49
CA GLY A 2 -41.56 59.77 9.80
C GLY A 2 -40.32 59.74 10.69
N ASN A 3 -39.17 60.22 10.17
CA ASN A 3 -37.98 60.70 10.91
C ASN A 3 -37.20 59.62 11.70
N ASP A 4 -35.90 59.73 12.02
CA ASP A 4 -34.77 60.61 11.60
C ASP A 4 -33.45 59.90 11.98
N SER A 5 -32.25 60.16 11.45
CA SER A 5 -31.80 61.04 10.34
C SER A 5 -30.61 60.33 9.61
N THR A 6 -29.49 60.87 9.09
CA THR A 6 -28.84 62.20 9.13
C THR A 6 -27.95 62.43 7.89
N CYS A 7 -27.52 63.68 7.69
CA CYS A 7 -26.62 64.22 6.67
C CYS A 7 -25.13 63.77 6.83
N HIS A 8 -24.17 64.05 5.93
CA HIS A 8 -24.05 64.94 4.75
C HIS A 8 -23.29 64.19 3.60
N VAL A 9 -23.36 64.45 2.28
CA VAL A 9 -23.45 65.69 1.45
C VAL A 9 -22.13 66.51 1.54
N VAL A 10 -21.43 66.99 0.49
CA VAL A 10 -21.75 67.68 -0.78
C VAL A 10 -20.91 67.05 -1.92
N ASP A 11 -21.36 66.73 -3.15
CA ASP A 11 -22.06 67.45 -4.25
C ASP A 11 -21.12 68.16 -5.28
N PRO A 12 -21.55 68.42 -6.54
CA PRO A 12 -20.67 68.40 -7.73
C PRO A 12 -20.64 69.75 -8.49
N LEU A 13 -20.26 69.74 -9.77
CA LEU A 13 -20.62 70.82 -10.72
C LEU A 13 -20.75 70.34 -12.19
N LEU A 14 -21.91 70.61 -12.78
CA LEU A 14 -22.17 70.67 -14.22
C LEU A 14 -22.31 72.14 -14.63
N THR A 15 -21.94 72.52 -15.87
CA THR A 15 -22.74 73.30 -16.85
C THR A 15 -21.89 74.06 -17.88
N ASN A 16 -22.42 74.18 -19.11
CA ASN A 16 -22.24 75.31 -20.06
C ASN A 16 -20.83 75.57 -20.66
N THR A 17 -20.64 76.16 -21.86
CA THR A 17 -21.60 76.67 -22.89
C THR A 17 -20.98 76.58 -24.31
N LEU A 18 -21.80 76.79 -25.35
CA LEU A 18 -21.38 76.98 -26.75
C LEU A 18 -20.59 78.30 -26.95
N GLY A 19 -19.68 78.37 -27.95
CA GLY A 19 -19.17 79.68 -28.41
C GLY A 19 -17.97 79.72 -29.37
N HIS A 20 -18.24 79.77 -30.68
CA HIS A 20 -17.38 80.31 -31.76
C HIS A 20 -15.98 79.70 -32.03
N ALA A 21 -15.40 80.08 -33.16
CA ALA A 21 -14.23 79.47 -33.78
C ALA A 21 -13.20 80.52 -34.24
N SER A 22 -11.91 80.21 -34.10
CA SER A 22 -10.79 80.53 -35.02
C SER A 22 -9.45 80.18 -34.35
N GLY A 23 -8.38 79.99 -35.13
CA GLY A 23 -7.00 79.96 -34.61
C GLY A 23 -6.38 78.57 -34.46
N SER A 24 -5.51 78.25 -35.41
CA SER A 24 -4.61 77.10 -35.44
C SER A 24 -3.75 76.88 -34.19
N SER A 25 -3.68 75.64 -33.71
CA SER A 25 -2.43 75.02 -33.20
C SER A 25 -2.53 73.49 -33.28
N GLU A 26 -1.39 72.82 -33.43
CA GLU A 26 -1.31 71.37 -33.67
C GLU A 26 -1.27 70.58 -32.35
N ILE A 27 -2.08 69.52 -32.24
CA ILE A 27 -1.84 68.42 -31.29
C ILE A 27 -2.03 67.10 -32.04
N MET A 28 -0.96 66.30 -32.12
CA MET A 28 -0.97 65.01 -32.79
C MET A 28 -1.80 63.99 -31.99
N THR A 29 -2.72 63.29 -32.64
CA THR A 29 -3.25 62.02 -32.14
C THR A 29 -2.41 60.87 -32.75
N PRO A 30 -1.83 59.98 -31.94
CA PRO A 30 -1.06 58.86 -32.48
C PRO A 30 -2.00 57.83 -33.09
N THR A 31 -2.08 57.80 -34.41
CA THR A 31 -2.83 56.77 -35.15
C THR A 31 -2.11 55.43 -34.99
N VAL A 32 -2.61 54.57 -34.11
CA VAL A 32 -2.07 53.21 -33.93
C VAL A 32 -2.20 52.47 -35.26
N GLN A 33 -1.07 52.12 -35.87
CA GLN A 33 -1.07 51.48 -37.19
C GLN A 33 -1.66 50.07 -37.09
N PRO A 34 -2.59 49.65 -37.98
CA PRO A 34 -3.24 48.34 -37.92
C PRO A 34 -2.26 47.16 -37.81
N GLN A 35 -1.15 47.25 -38.54
CA GLN A 35 -0.08 46.24 -38.56
C GLN A 35 0.49 45.90 -37.18
N ALA A 36 0.51 46.85 -36.24
CA ALA A 36 0.98 46.59 -34.87
C ALA A 36 -0.04 45.79 -34.05
N SER A 37 -1.35 46.01 -34.28
CA SER A 37 -2.42 45.26 -33.61
C SER A 37 -2.49 43.82 -34.12
N ASP A 38 -2.35 43.62 -35.42
CA ASP A 38 -2.37 42.29 -36.03
C ASP A 38 -1.17 41.44 -35.58
N GLN A 39 0.03 42.06 -35.52
CA GLN A 39 1.24 41.39 -35.00
C GLN A 39 1.12 41.04 -33.52
N LEU A 40 0.53 41.92 -32.69
CA LEU A 40 0.29 41.62 -31.28
C LEU A 40 -0.66 40.43 -31.14
N HIS A 41 -1.75 40.41 -31.89
CA HIS A 41 -2.74 39.32 -31.84
C HIS A 41 -2.19 37.99 -32.37
N GLU A 42 -1.31 38.01 -33.39
CA GLU A 42 -0.60 36.80 -33.83
C GLU A 42 0.36 36.28 -32.74
N LEU A 43 1.09 37.18 -32.07
CA LEU A 43 1.99 36.84 -30.97
C LEU A 43 1.24 36.29 -29.75
N GLU A 44 0.12 36.90 -29.34
CA GLU A 44 -0.77 36.35 -28.29
C GLU A 44 -1.33 34.97 -28.67
N THR A 45 -1.72 34.79 -29.93
CA THR A 45 -2.22 33.50 -30.44
C THR A 45 -1.11 32.44 -30.45
N ARG A 46 0.14 32.83 -30.73
CA ARG A 46 1.31 31.94 -30.69
C ARG A 46 1.76 31.66 -29.27
N LEU A 47 1.64 32.62 -28.35
CA LEU A 47 1.86 32.46 -26.92
C LEU A 47 0.84 31.48 -26.33
N ARG A 48 -0.47 31.71 -26.51
CA ARG A 48 -1.52 30.77 -26.06
C ARG A 48 -1.36 29.36 -26.63
N LYS A 49 -0.91 29.24 -27.89
CA LYS A 49 -0.58 27.92 -28.49
C LYS A 49 0.70 27.31 -27.91
N ALA A 50 1.65 28.09 -27.42
CA ALA A 50 2.83 27.61 -26.71
C ALA A 50 2.50 27.23 -25.25
N GLU A 51 1.70 28.04 -24.55
CA GLU A 51 1.18 27.79 -23.19
C GLU A 51 0.32 26.53 -23.16
N LEU A 52 -0.62 26.36 -24.11
CA LEU A 52 -1.42 25.14 -24.24
C LEU A 52 -0.55 23.92 -24.54
N ARG A 53 0.49 24.06 -25.37
CA ARG A 53 1.46 22.97 -25.62
C ARG A 53 2.32 22.67 -24.40
N ALA A 54 2.70 23.68 -23.61
CA ALA A 54 3.44 23.51 -22.37
C ALA A 54 2.57 22.83 -21.29
N SER A 55 1.30 23.25 -21.15
CA SER A 55 0.31 22.63 -20.28
C SER A 55 0.05 21.17 -20.67
N ILE A 56 -0.19 20.87 -21.96
CA ILE A 56 -0.33 19.49 -22.44
C ILE A 56 0.98 18.69 -22.24
N ALA A 57 2.15 19.31 -22.40
CA ALA A 57 3.43 18.65 -22.14
C ALA A 57 3.70 18.43 -20.64
N GLU A 58 3.23 19.30 -19.75
CA GLU A 58 3.36 19.18 -18.29
C GLU A 58 2.35 18.17 -17.73
N GLU A 59 1.11 18.18 -18.24
CA GLU A 59 0.10 17.18 -17.93
C GLU A 59 0.53 15.80 -18.44
N ARG A 60 1.06 15.71 -19.67
CA ARG A 60 1.64 14.47 -20.19
C ARG A 60 2.96 14.09 -19.50
N ALA A 61 3.71 15.04 -18.95
CA ALA A 61 4.86 14.75 -18.10
C ALA A 61 4.43 14.20 -16.75
N LYS A 62 3.38 14.75 -16.12
CA LYS A 62 2.76 14.20 -14.90
C LYS A 62 2.13 12.83 -15.15
N GLN A 63 1.52 12.62 -16.32
CA GLN A 63 1.01 11.31 -16.73
C GLN A 63 2.15 10.30 -16.91
N LEU A 64 3.22 10.67 -17.64
CA LEU A 64 4.43 9.85 -17.78
C LEU A 64 5.18 9.67 -16.46
N GLU A 65 5.12 10.61 -15.52
CA GLU A 65 5.73 10.51 -14.19
C GLU A 65 4.90 9.62 -13.25
N ASN A 66 3.57 9.64 -13.38
CA ASN A 66 2.67 8.69 -12.71
C ASN A 66 2.78 7.29 -13.32
N GLU A 67 2.91 7.15 -14.64
CA GLU A 67 3.22 5.89 -15.31
C GLU A 67 4.61 5.40 -14.90
N LEU A 68 5.63 6.25 -14.86
CA LEU A 68 6.96 5.93 -14.32
C LEU A 68 6.91 5.63 -12.82
N HIS A 69 5.97 6.19 -12.05
CA HIS A 69 5.77 5.86 -10.65
C HIS A 69 5.12 4.49 -10.49
N GLY A 70 4.07 4.17 -11.25
CA GLY A 70 3.43 2.84 -11.29
C GLY A 70 4.38 1.76 -11.80
N ILE A 71 5.15 2.05 -12.85
CA ILE A 71 6.25 1.21 -13.35
C ILE A 71 7.34 1.09 -12.27
N ARG A 72 7.73 2.15 -11.56
CA ARG A 72 8.68 2.04 -10.44
C ARG A 72 8.13 1.25 -9.27
N GLN A 73 6.85 1.33 -8.94
CA GLN A 73 6.21 0.49 -7.90
C GLN A 73 6.26 -0.99 -8.32
N SER A 74 5.80 -1.29 -9.54
CA SER A 74 5.72 -2.64 -10.11
C SER A 74 7.11 -3.29 -10.33
N TYR A 75 8.07 -2.53 -10.87
CA TYR A 75 9.43 -3.01 -11.14
C TYR A 75 10.40 -2.81 -9.96
N SER A 76 10.05 -2.06 -8.91
CA SER A 76 10.84 -2.03 -7.66
C SER A 76 10.96 -3.43 -7.07
N TRP A 77 9.90 -4.24 -7.14
CA TRP A 77 9.95 -5.64 -6.74
C TRP A 77 10.90 -6.44 -7.66
N LEU A 78 10.64 -6.45 -8.97
CA LEU A 78 11.45 -7.18 -9.96
C LEU A 78 12.95 -6.84 -9.97
N LEU A 79 13.32 -5.57 -9.75
CA LEU A 79 14.72 -5.12 -9.80
C LEU A 79 15.39 -5.00 -8.42
N THR A 80 14.67 -4.73 -7.33
CA THR A 80 15.30 -4.57 -6.00
C THR A 80 15.20 -5.80 -5.10
N HIS A 81 14.23 -6.71 -5.31
CA HIS A 81 14.15 -7.93 -4.51
C HIS A 81 15.37 -8.88 -4.70
N PRO A 82 15.95 -9.03 -5.91
CA PRO A 82 17.21 -9.76 -6.09
C PRO A 82 18.42 -9.06 -5.46
N LEU A 83 18.37 -7.73 -5.29
CA LEU A 83 19.50 -6.90 -4.84
C LEU A 83 19.49 -6.62 -3.34
N ARG A 84 18.33 -6.65 -2.67
CA ARG A 84 18.20 -6.45 -1.21
C ARG A 84 18.43 -7.73 -0.40
N ALA A 85 18.13 -8.90 -0.97
CA ALA A 85 18.18 -10.18 -0.24
C ALA A 85 19.58 -10.86 -0.22
N TYR A 86 20.54 -10.38 -1.01
CA TYR A 86 21.84 -11.06 -1.17
C TYR A 86 23.01 -10.29 -0.57
N ASN A 87 23.79 -11.01 0.26
CA ASN A 87 25.07 -10.56 0.81
C ASN A 87 25.95 -9.92 -0.29
N PRO A 88 26.44 -8.67 -0.13
CA PRO A 88 27.14 -7.94 -1.20
C PRO A 88 28.41 -8.65 -1.67
N LYS A 89 29.04 -9.48 -0.82
CA LYS A 89 30.20 -10.33 -1.20
C LYS A 89 29.80 -11.40 -2.24
N ARG A 90 28.58 -11.96 -2.14
CA ARG A 90 28.03 -12.90 -3.14
C ARG A 90 27.64 -12.17 -4.43
N ILE A 91 27.01 -11.00 -4.34
CA ILE A 91 26.67 -10.19 -5.53
C ILE A 91 27.95 -9.85 -6.31
N PHE A 92 28.97 -9.31 -5.66
CA PHE A 92 30.25 -8.96 -6.28
C PHE A 92 30.92 -10.16 -7.01
N LEU A 93 30.92 -11.33 -6.37
CA LEU A 93 31.44 -12.58 -6.98
C LEU A 93 30.58 -13.08 -8.16
N PHE A 94 29.26 -12.86 -8.14
CA PHE A 94 28.35 -13.24 -9.21
C PHE A 94 28.51 -12.32 -10.44
N THR A 95 28.59 -11.00 -10.22
CA THR A 95 28.87 -10.00 -11.28
C THR A 95 30.24 -10.25 -11.93
N LEU A 96 31.24 -10.66 -11.15
CA LEU A 96 32.55 -11.09 -11.67
C LEU A 96 32.46 -12.34 -12.56
N ARG A 97 31.61 -13.32 -12.24
CA ARG A 97 31.42 -14.51 -13.09
C ARG A 97 30.65 -14.24 -14.37
N GLY A 98 29.60 -13.42 -14.32
CA GLY A 98 28.80 -13.08 -15.50
C GLY A 98 29.47 -12.06 -16.44
N ILE A 99 30.00 -10.97 -15.89
CA ILE A 99 30.42 -9.78 -16.66
C ILE A 99 31.95 -9.55 -16.60
N GLY A 100 32.67 -10.21 -15.67
CA GLY A 100 34.11 -10.00 -15.47
C GLY A 100 34.98 -10.23 -16.70
N ARG A 101 34.61 -11.17 -17.59
CA ARG A 101 35.32 -11.41 -18.87
C ARG A 101 35.25 -10.25 -19.87
N GLN A 102 34.34 -9.29 -19.68
CA GLN A 102 34.30 -8.03 -20.43
C GLN A 102 34.89 -6.86 -19.62
N ILE A 103 34.51 -6.71 -18.34
CA ILE A 103 35.00 -5.64 -17.45
C ILE A 103 36.53 -5.62 -17.37
N LEU A 104 37.17 -6.80 -17.26
CA LEU A 104 38.62 -6.93 -17.07
C LEU A 104 39.44 -6.81 -18.38
N ARG A 105 38.81 -6.39 -19.49
CA ARG A 105 39.51 -5.99 -20.74
C ARG A 105 39.91 -4.50 -20.75
N HIS A 106 39.42 -3.70 -19.81
CA HIS A 106 39.81 -2.29 -19.66
C HIS A 106 40.99 -2.15 -18.65
N PRO A 107 42.19 -1.74 -19.10
CA PRO A 107 43.36 -1.61 -18.20
C PRO A 107 43.11 -0.72 -16.98
N GLN A 108 42.46 0.43 -17.19
CA GLN A 108 42.21 1.44 -16.15
C GLN A 108 41.27 0.94 -15.04
N LEU A 109 40.32 0.05 -15.38
CA LEU A 109 39.44 -0.60 -14.40
C LEU A 109 40.22 -1.63 -13.57
N VAL A 110 41.11 -2.39 -14.20
CA VAL A 110 41.99 -3.32 -13.48
C VAL A 110 42.87 -2.55 -12.50
N ASP A 111 43.57 -1.50 -12.96
CA ASP A 111 44.49 -0.75 -12.11
C ASP A 111 43.80 0.06 -10.99
N ALA A 112 42.53 0.45 -11.15
CA ALA A 112 41.74 1.07 -10.09
C ALA A 112 41.34 0.08 -8.96
N ILE A 113 41.00 -1.17 -9.29
CA ILE A 113 40.47 -2.15 -8.33
C ILE A 113 41.60 -2.99 -7.68
N LYS A 114 42.74 -3.12 -8.36
CA LYS A 114 43.96 -3.87 -7.99
C LYS A 114 44.58 -3.49 -6.62
N PRO A 115 44.54 -2.24 -6.13
CA PRO A 115 44.95 -1.91 -4.75
C PRO A 115 44.02 -2.56 -3.70
N HIS A 116 42.70 -2.43 -3.86
CA HIS A 116 41.71 -2.97 -2.94
C HIS A 116 41.72 -4.51 -2.93
N LEU A 117 41.94 -5.16 -4.07
CA LEU A 117 42.11 -6.62 -4.11
C LEU A 117 43.39 -7.09 -3.40
N LYS A 118 44.49 -6.33 -3.47
CA LYS A 118 45.72 -6.64 -2.72
C LYS A 118 45.53 -6.55 -1.20
N ALA A 119 44.62 -5.70 -0.72
CA ALA A 119 44.26 -5.64 0.70
C ALA A 119 43.49 -6.88 1.20
N HIS A 120 43.03 -7.77 0.30
CA HIS A 120 42.31 -8.99 0.62
C HIS A 120 42.93 -10.22 -0.07
N PRO A 121 44.05 -10.76 0.46
CA PRO A 121 44.88 -11.75 -0.24
C PRO A 121 44.15 -13.01 -0.73
N TRP A 122 43.17 -13.52 0.03
CA TRP A 122 42.39 -14.70 -0.34
C TRP A 122 41.54 -14.49 -1.61
N LEU A 123 41.07 -13.26 -1.82
CA LEU A 123 40.27 -12.88 -2.99
C LEU A 123 41.17 -12.67 -4.22
N TRP A 124 42.35 -12.07 -4.01
CA TRP A 124 43.37 -11.87 -5.05
C TRP A 124 43.88 -13.19 -5.64
N GLU A 125 44.24 -14.17 -4.80
CA GLU A 125 44.68 -15.50 -5.27
C GLU A 125 43.58 -16.31 -5.95
N LYS A 126 42.30 -16.09 -5.58
CA LYS A 126 41.17 -16.72 -6.26
C LYS A 126 40.95 -16.13 -7.65
N ILE A 127 41.02 -14.80 -7.80
CA ILE A 127 40.84 -14.11 -9.09
C ILE A 127 41.98 -14.44 -10.06
N LYS A 128 43.24 -14.52 -9.59
CA LYS A 128 44.41 -14.93 -10.40
C LYS A 128 44.23 -16.27 -11.12
N ARG A 129 43.49 -17.22 -10.52
CA ARG A 129 43.37 -18.59 -11.04
C ARG A 129 42.27 -18.76 -12.09
N GLU A 130 41.32 -17.83 -12.19
CA GLU A 130 40.17 -17.92 -13.12
C GLU A 130 40.25 -16.93 -14.32
N VAL A 131 41.28 -16.06 -14.40
CA VAL A 131 41.30 -14.91 -15.35
C VAL A 131 42.65 -14.70 -16.07
N VAL A 132 42.59 -14.42 -17.38
CA VAL A 132 43.70 -13.87 -18.18
C VAL A 132 43.42 -12.38 -18.45
N PHE A 133 44.35 -11.51 -18.08
CA PHE A 133 44.27 -10.06 -18.35
C PHE A 133 44.71 -9.74 -19.79
N ASN A 134 44.02 -8.81 -20.45
CA ASN A 134 44.38 -8.38 -21.80
C ASN A 134 44.17 -6.86 -21.95
N HIS A 135 45.14 -6.17 -22.56
CA HIS A 135 45.27 -4.71 -22.48
C HIS A 135 44.88 -4.00 -23.77
N THR A 136 43.60 -3.67 -23.98
CA THR A 136 43.20 -2.60 -24.93
C THR A 136 41.72 -2.24 -24.80
N LEU A 137 41.43 -1.02 -24.33
CA LEU A 137 40.34 -0.10 -24.75
C LEU A 137 40.28 1.09 -23.77
N ASN A 138 39.71 2.22 -24.20
CA ASN A 138 39.81 3.50 -23.50
C ASN A 138 38.50 4.29 -23.59
N SER A 139 37.83 4.54 -22.46
CA SER A 139 36.60 5.34 -22.38
C SER A 139 36.45 5.93 -20.97
N GLN A 140 36.38 7.26 -20.86
CA GLN A 140 36.42 7.95 -19.56
C GLN A 140 35.06 8.02 -18.85
N PHE A 141 33.95 7.83 -19.56
CA PHE A 141 32.60 8.04 -19.03
C PHE A 141 32.19 6.94 -18.03
N THR A 142 32.44 5.69 -18.40
CA THR A 142 32.17 4.51 -17.55
C THR A 142 32.98 4.52 -16.25
N CYS A 143 34.23 5.01 -16.29
CA CYS A 143 35.10 5.06 -15.10
C CYS A 143 34.54 5.96 -13.99
N ARG A 144 34.02 7.16 -14.33
CA ARG A 144 33.50 8.11 -13.32
C ARG A 144 32.22 7.65 -12.64
N LEU A 145 31.37 6.90 -13.36
CA LEU A 145 30.16 6.31 -12.78
C LEU A 145 30.52 5.16 -11.82
N TRP A 146 31.47 4.30 -12.21
CA TRP A 146 31.89 3.16 -11.39
C TRP A 146 32.75 3.55 -10.18
N GLN A 147 33.61 4.57 -10.27
CA GLN A 147 34.30 5.12 -9.09
C GLN A 147 33.28 5.56 -8.03
N ARG A 148 32.27 6.37 -8.39
CA ARG A 148 31.21 6.79 -7.46
C ARG A 148 30.41 5.63 -6.83
N ILE A 149 30.42 4.44 -7.45
CA ILE A 149 29.81 3.22 -6.91
C ILE A 149 30.79 2.51 -5.96
N THR A 150 32.05 2.32 -6.33
CA THR A 150 33.05 1.73 -5.44
C THR A 150 33.32 2.59 -4.21
N ASP A 151 33.44 3.90 -4.38
CA ASP A 151 33.72 4.84 -3.30
C ASP A 151 32.56 4.83 -2.28
N ARG A 152 31.31 4.74 -2.73
CA ARG A 152 30.13 4.54 -1.85
C ARG A 152 30.06 3.18 -1.15
N ILE A 153 30.73 2.16 -1.67
CA ILE A 153 30.76 0.80 -1.10
C ILE A 153 31.92 0.63 -0.11
N PHE A 154 33.00 1.40 -0.25
CA PHE A 154 34.21 1.29 0.57
C PHE A 154 34.45 2.46 1.55
N LEU A 155 33.75 3.60 1.44
CA LEU A 155 33.88 4.73 2.39
C LEU A 155 32.92 4.67 3.59
N SER A 156 32.18 3.58 3.78
CA SER A 156 31.40 3.33 5.00
C SER A 156 32.20 2.47 5.99
N GLU A 157 33.37 2.94 6.40
CA GLU A 157 34.16 2.31 7.46
C GLU A 157 33.80 2.89 8.83
N GLU A 158 33.07 2.09 9.62
CA GLU A 158 33.48 1.78 10.98
C GLU A 158 33.03 0.35 11.27
N ILE A 159 34.00 -0.54 11.54
CA ILE A 159 33.75 -1.96 11.83
C ILE A 159 34.10 -2.20 13.31
N PRO A 160 33.10 -2.43 14.18
CA PRO A 160 33.39 -2.85 15.55
C PRO A 160 34.11 -4.20 15.55
N GLN A 161 35.24 -4.27 16.24
CA GLN A 161 35.90 -5.55 16.52
C GLN A 161 35.25 -6.24 17.72
N ASP A 162 35.20 -7.57 17.66
CA ASP A 162 35.00 -8.51 18.76
C ASP A 162 33.78 -8.33 19.70
N LYS A 163 32.63 -8.96 19.35
CA LYS A 163 32.08 -10.15 20.06
C LYS A 163 30.65 -10.53 19.64
N GLU A 164 30.37 -11.84 19.74
CA GLU A 164 29.06 -12.53 19.67
C GLU A 164 28.27 -12.47 18.35
N ASP A 165 27.92 -13.66 17.83
CA ASP A 165 26.88 -13.82 16.81
C ASP A 165 25.51 -13.40 17.38
N LYS A 166 24.82 -12.47 16.70
CA LYS A 166 23.45 -12.03 17.02
C LYS A 166 22.60 -11.94 15.76
N GLU A 167 21.32 -12.28 15.88
CA GLU A 167 20.41 -12.56 14.76
C GLU A 167 20.05 -11.31 13.94
N ALA A 168 20.91 -10.98 12.97
CA ALA A 168 20.68 -9.90 12.01
C ALA A 168 19.35 -10.08 11.26
N GLY A 169 18.49 -9.06 11.31
CA GLY A 169 17.18 -9.05 10.66
C GLY A 169 16.00 -9.49 11.55
N PHE A 170 16.22 -9.78 12.83
CA PHE A 170 15.18 -10.13 13.79
C PHE A 170 15.07 -9.14 14.95
N THR A 171 13.91 -9.09 15.58
CA THR A 171 13.68 -8.51 16.91
C THR A 171 13.48 -9.64 17.90
N LEU A 172 14.35 -9.71 18.91
CA LEU A 172 14.19 -10.64 20.03
C LEU A 172 13.06 -10.17 20.96
N ILE A 173 12.15 -11.08 21.31
CA ILE A 173 11.12 -10.91 22.34
C ILE A 173 11.29 -12.07 23.35
N PRO A 174 11.80 -11.81 24.57
CA PRO A 174 12.00 -12.84 25.58
C PRO A 174 10.73 -13.08 26.41
N PHE A 175 10.37 -14.36 26.58
CA PHE A 175 9.39 -14.86 27.55
C PHE A 175 10.09 -15.91 28.44
N ASP A 176 9.46 -16.38 29.53
CA ASP A 176 10.05 -17.49 30.28
C ASP A 176 10.17 -18.74 29.40
N GLY A 177 11.30 -19.44 29.53
CA GLY A 177 11.70 -20.59 28.71
C GLY A 177 11.91 -20.33 27.21
N VAL A 178 11.45 -19.21 26.64
CA VAL A 178 11.31 -19.03 25.17
C VAL A 178 11.80 -17.67 24.67
N ALA A 179 12.69 -17.68 23.68
CA ALA A 179 13.14 -16.52 22.92
C ALA A 179 12.50 -16.51 21.53
N ILE A 180 11.59 -15.56 21.28
CA ILE A 180 10.98 -15.37 19.96
C ILE A 180 11.83 -14.41 19.13
N TYR A 181 12.25 -14.86 17.95
CA TYR A 181 12.93 -14.07 16.94
C TYR A 181 11.92 -13.64 15.88
N PHE A 182 11.32 -12.47 16.09
CA PHE A 182 10.34 -11.87 15.18
C PHE A 182 11.08 -11.31 13.95
N ALA A 183 10.77 -11.78 12.75
CA ALA A 183 11.42 -11.31 11.51
C ALA A 183 11.05 -9.86 11.20
N ASN A 184 12.04 -8.98 11.02
CA ASN A 184 11.80 -7.54 10.84
C ASN A 184 11.29 -7.17 9.44
N GLY A 185 11.48 -8.04 8.44
CA GLY A 185 11.18 -7.74 7.03
C GLY A 185 9.76 -7.21 6.76
N PRO A 186 8.70 -7.87 7.25
CA PRO A 186 7.32 -7.40 7.09
C PRO A 186 7.03 -6.01 7.67
N LEU A 187 7.83 -5.53 8.65
CA LEU A 187 7.63 -4.24 9.30
C LEU A 187 7.88 -3.06 8.34
N GLU A 188 8.64 -3.26 7.26
CA GLU A 188 8.87 -2.25 6.21
C GLU A 188 7.65 -2.03 5.30
N ASP A 189 6.68 -2.96 5.26
CA ASP A 189 5.51 -2.82 4.40
C ASP A 189 4.55 -1.74 4.92
N ARG A 190 4.11 -0.85 4.04
CA ARG A 190 3.13 0.20 4.33
C ARG A 190 1.69 -0.24 4.07
N ARG A 191 1.48 -1.49 3.64
CA ARG A 191 0.17 -2.14 3.42
C ARG A 191 -0.25 -2.98 4.63
N GLY A 192 -1.40 -3.64 4.52
CA GLY A 192 -2.03 -4.44 5.59
C GLY A 192 -1.09 -5.41 6.32
N ILE A 193 -0.29 -6.20 5.61
CA ILE A 193 0.66 -7.15 6.22
C ILE A 193 1.61 -6.45 7.21
N GLY A 194 2.06 -5.23 6.89
CA GLY A 194 2.90 -4.44 7.79
C GLY A 194 2.14 -3.88 8.99
N ARG A 195 0.83 -3.53 8.85
CA ARG A 195 -0.03 -3.18 9.99
C ARG A 195 -0.13 -4.37 10.94
N VAL A 196 -0.54 -5.54 10.45
CA VAL A 196 -0.61 -6.80 11.23
C VAL A 196 0.72 -7.08 11.94
N SER A 197 1.84 -6.99 11.21
CA SER A 197 3.17 -7.29 11.75
C SER A 197 3.61 -6.32 12.84
N ARG A 198 3.30 -5.02 12.71
CA ARG A 198 3.61 -4.01 13.74
C ARG A 198 2.75 -4.19 14.99
N GLU A 199 1.45 -4.41 14.82
CA GLU A 199 0.51 -4.58 15.94
C GLU A 199 0.83 -5.85 16.76
N LEU A 200 1.07 -6.98 16.09
CA LEU A 200 1.51 -8.21 16.76
C LEU A 200 2.85 -8.02 17.50
N LEU A 201 3.82 -7.30 16.91
CA LEU A 201 5.10 -7.01 17.56
C LEU A 201 4.94 -6.12 18.81
N ILE A 202 4.06 -5.11 18.76
CA ILE A 202 3.75 -4.23 19.90
C ILE A 202 3.13 -5.04 21.03
N GLN A 203 2.11 -5.84 20.73
CA GLN A 203 1.40 -6.61 21.75
C GLN A 203 2.25 -7.76 22.32
N LEU A 204 3.05 -8.47 21.51
CA LEU A 204 3.98 -9.48 22.01
C LEU A 204 5.03 -8.87 22.95
N LYS A 205 5.56 -7.68 22.65
CA LYS A 205 6.47 -6.96 23.57
C LYS A 205 5.78 -6.59 24.88
N SER A 206 4.55 -6.06 24.81
CA SER A 206 3.80 -5.73 26.03
C SER A 206 3.51 -6.97 26.88
N LEU A 207 3.18 -8.11 26.27
CA LEU A 207 3.00 -9.37 27.00
C LEU A 207 4.30 -9.83 27.68
N ALA A 208 5.44 -9.76 26.98
CA ALA A 208 6.76 -10.09 27.53
C ALA A 208 7.14 -9.19 28.73
N GLU A 209 6.97 -7.87 28.58
CA GLU A 209 7.24 -6.89 29.64
C GLU A 209 6.40 -7.15 30.91
N ASN A 210 5.14 -7.55 30.74
CA ASN A 210 4.26 -7.94 31.85
C ASN A 210 4.70 -9.27 32.50
N SER A 211 5.17 -10.28 31.74
CA SER A 211 5.67 -11.53 32.33
C SER A 211 6.96 -11.33 33.13
N VAL A 212 7.91 -10.54 32.61
CA VAL A 212 9.19 -10.28 33.30
C VAL A 212 9.00 -9.50 34.61
N GLN A 213 7.97 -8.65 34.70
CA GLN A 213 7.65 -7.93 35.94
C GLN A 213 7.04 -8.83 37.03
N ALA A 214 6.39 -9.94 36.66
CA ALA A 214 5.79 -10.88 37.61
C ALA A 214 6.85 -11.75 38.32
N GLU A 215 7.94 -12.09 37.64
CA GLU A 215 8.86 -13.17 38.06
C GLU A 215 10.29 -12.67 38.30
N ASN A 216 10.46 -11.81 39.31
CA ASN A 216 11.78 -11.42 39.82
C ASN A 216 12.54 -12.54 40.58
N HIS A 217 12.08 -13.79 40.55
CA HIS A 217 12.61 -14.90 41.33
C HIS A 217 12.77 -16.21 40.52
N ALA A 218 14.04 -16.62 40.41
CA ALA A 218 14.55 -17.98 40.20
C ALA A 218 14.78 -18.55 38.78
N SER A 219 16.00 -19.08 38.64
CA SER A 219 16.44 -20.21 37.80
C SER A 219 17.04 -19.93 36.42
N SER A 220 18.09 -20.71 36.11
CA SER A 220 18.82 -20.71 34.84
C SER A 220 18.19 -21.70 33.86
N GLN A 221 16.97 -21.41 33.40
CA GLN A 221 16.31 -22.24 32.38
C GLN A 221 17.07 -22.20 31.03
N THR A 222 16.96 -23.27 30.24
CA THR A 222 17.50 -23.29 28.88
C THR A 222 16.50 -22.59 27.95
N ILE A 223 16.81 -21.35 27.58
CA ILE A 223 15.98 -20.53 26.69
C ILE A 223 15.94 -21.20 25.29
N ARG A 224 14.78 -21.69 24.89
CA ARG A 224 14.55 -22.28 23.56
C ARG A 224 14.26 -21.17 22.55
N LYS A 225 14.90 -21.24 21.38
CA LYS A 225 14.74 -20.23 20.31
C LYS A 225 13.63 -20.63 19.35
N ILE A 226 12.72 -19.71 19.03
CA ILE A 226 11.70 -19.87 17.98
C ILE A 226 11.77 -18.70 17.02
N TYR A 227 11.79 -18.96 15.73
CA TYR A 227 11.74 -17.93 14.69
C TYR A 227 10.29 -17.70 14.24
N PHE A 228 9.86 -16.45 14.10
CA PHE A 228 8.51 -16.10 13.64
C PHE A 228 8.55 -15.18 12.42
N TYR A 229 7.82 -15.58 11.37
CA TYR A 229 7.64 -14.79 10.16
C TYR A 229 6.16 -14.40 10.01
N ALA A 230 5.83 -13.13 10.29
CA ALA A 230 4.47 -12.57 10.18
C ALA A 230 3.90 -12.52 8.74
N SER A 231 4.68 -12.93 7.73
CA SER A 231 4.19 -13.30 6.40
C SER A 231 5.19 -14.19 5.67
N ILE A 232 4.69 -15.24 5.02
CA ILE A 232 5.48 -16.16 4.18
C ILE A 232 6.27 -15.47 3.06
N HIS A 233 5.83 -14.30 2.58
CA HIS A 233 6.53 -13.57 1.51
C HIS A 233 7.94 -13.11 1.89
N TRP A 234 8.21 -12.88 3.19
CA TRP A 234 9.52 -12.49 3.72
C TRP A 234 10.34 -13.68 4.25
N CYS A 235 9.87 -14.91 4.08
CA CYS A 235 10.65 -16.10 4.45
C CYS A 235 11.84 -16.30 3.49
N PRO A 236 13.02 -16.71 4.00
CA PRO A 236 14.09 -17.28 3.18
C PRO A 236 13.69 -18.64 2.60
N ASP A 237 14.41 -19.11 1.58
CA ASP A 237 14.13 -20.40 0.92
C ASP A 237 14.40 -21.61 1.83
N THR A 238 15.25 -21.43 2.84
CA THR A 238 15.52 -22.41 3.91
C THR A 238 15.21 -21.76 5.25
N LEU A 239 14.25 -22.32 5.98
CA LEU A 239 13.89 -21.81 7.31
C LEU A 239 14.85 -22.34 8.39
N PRO A 240 15.13 -21.57 9.45
CA PRO A 240 15.64 -22.13 10.70
C PRO A 240 14.56 -22.99 11.38
N ALA A 241 14.94 -23.77 12.39
CA ALA A 241 14.00 -24.57 13.17
C ALA A 241 14.30 -24.46 14.68
N PRO A 242 13.27 -24.44 15.56
CA PRO A 242 11.84 -24.37 15.23
C PRO A 242 11.42 -22.99 14.68
N CYS A 243 10.38 -22.98 13.84
CA CYS A 243 9.91 -21.79 13.13
C CYS A 243 8.39 -21.81 12.94
N VAL A 244 7.77 -20.65 13.13
CA VAL A 244 6.34 -20.42 12.90
C VAL A 244 6.17 -19.42 11.76
N VAL A 245 5.36 -19.77 10.76
CA VAL A 245 5.13 -18.92 9.57
C VAL A 245 3.66 -18.55 9.47
N MET A 246 3.38 -17.26 9.32
CA MET A 246 2.03 -16.77 9.06
C MET A 246 1.73 -16.74 7.55
N ILE A 247 0.61 -17.34 7.16
CA ILE A 247 0.04 -17.26 5.81
C ILE A 247 -1.35 -16.63 5.96
N HIS A 248 -1.59 -15.51 5.29
CA HIS A 248 -2.84 -14.73 5.41
C HIS A 248 -3.94 -15.31 4.52
N ASP A 249 -3.58 -15.66 3.29
CA ASP A 249 -4.41 -16.30 2.28
C ASP A 249 -3.52 -16.99 1.24
N VAL A 250 -4.16 -17.62 0.25
CA VAL A 250 -3.52 -18.24 -0.93
C VAL A 250 -4.19 -17.77 -2.24
N ILE A 251 -4.66 -16.52 -2.30
CA ILE A 251 -5.48 -15.99 -3.42
C ILE A 251 -4.94 -16.34 -4.82
N PRO A 252 -3.63 -16.27 -5.13
CA PRO A 252 -3.11 -16.60 -6.46
C PRO A 252 -3.21 -18.08 -6.88
N LEU A 253 -3.52 -18.99 -5.95
CA LEU A 253 -3.84 -20.39 -6.24
C LEU A 253 -5.35 -20.61 -6.43
N LEU A 254 -6.19 -19.80 -5.79
CA LEU A 254 -7.65 -19.85 -5.89
C LEU A 254 -8.19 -19.14 -7.14
N PHE A 255 -7.50 -18.10 -7.60
CA PHE A 255 -7.87 -17.29 -8.78
C PHE A 255 -6.79 -17.38 -9.88
N PRO A 256 -6.49 -18.57 -10.44
CA PRO A 256 -5.31 -18.77 -11.29
C PRO A 256 -5.36 -18.07 -12.66
N SER A 257 -6.52 -17.55 -13.07
CA SER A 257 -6.67 -16.67 -14.24
C SER A 257 -6.19 -15.24 -13.99
N GLU A 258 -6.29 -14.76 -12.75
CA GLU A 258 -6.10 -13.35 -12.39
C GLU A 258 -4.64 -12.99 -12.08
N PHE A 259 -3.76 -13.99 -11.97
CA PHE A 259 -2.36 -13.82 -11.57
C PHE A 259 -1.40 -14.31 -12.65
N PRO A 260 -0.35 -13.54 -12.99
CA PRO A 260 0.73 -13.98 -13.85
C PRO A 260 1.29 -15.35 -13.44
N GLU A 261 1.54 -16.21 -14.42
CA GLU A 261 2.01 -17.59 -14.21
C GLU A 261 3.22 -17.69 -13.29
N ALA A 262 4.17 -16.73 -13.37
CA ALA A 262 5.33 -16.67 -12.48
C ALA A 262 4.97 -16.52 -10.99
N ILE A 263 3.87 -15.82 -10.65
CA ILE A 263 3.39 -15.68 -9.27
C ILE A 263 2.78 -17.01 -8.81
N ARG A 264 1.94 -17.65 -9.65
CA ARG A 264 1.33 -18.94 -9.35
C ARG A 264 2.38 -20.03 -9.15
N HIS A 265 3.33 -20.12 -10.08
CA HIS A 265 4.47 -21.04 -9.99
C HIS A 265 5.33 -20.80 -8.73
N THR A 266 5.48 -19.55 -8.29
CA THR A 266 6.17 -19.23 -7.02
C THR A 266 5.40 -19.76 -5.80
N TRP A 267 4.06 -19.77 -5.84
CA TRP A 267 3.24 -20.40 -4.79
C TRP A 267 3.31 -21.93 -4.85
N GLU A 268 3.05 -22.51 -6.03
CA GLU A 268 3.06 -23.95 -6.31
C GLU A 268 4.41 -24.62 -5.95
N THR A 269 5.52 -23.88 -6.06
CA THR A 269 6.88 -24.37 -5.74
C THR A 269 7.45 -23.76 -4.46
N ARG A 270 7.94 -22.51 -4.51
CA ARG A 270 8.72 -21.88 -3.43
C ARG A 270 7.92 -21.77 -2.13
N TYR A 271 6.72 -21.22 -2.15
CA TYR A 271 5.95 -21.03 -0.92
C TYR A 271 5.41 -22.35 -0.37
N LYS A 272 5.03 -23.31 -1.21
CA LYS A 272 4.72 -24.69 -0.79
C LYS A 272 5.90 -25.35 -0.06
N ILE A 273 7.12 -25.22 -0.61
CA ILE A 273 8.35 -25.72 0.02
C ILE A 273 8.64 -25.01 1.36
N ILE A 274 8.45 -23.69 1.46
CA ILE A 274 8.62 -22.94 2.72
C ILE A 274 7.57 -23.34 3.77
N ALA A 275 6.30 -23.49 3.39
CA ALA A 275 5.21 -23.93 4.25
C ALA A 275 5.44 -25.37 4.78
N SER A 276 6.02 -26.25 3.96
CA SER A 276 6.41 -27.61 4.38
C SER A 276 7.52 -27.59 5.44
N GLN A 277 8.47 -26.63 5.38
CA GLN A 277 9.61 -26.50 6.29
C GLN A 277 9.27 -25.88 7.66
N ALA A 278 8.24 -25.03 7.76
CA ALA A 278 7.85 -24.44 9.04
C ALA A 278 7.55 -25.54 10.07
N THR A 279 7.77 -25.32 11.36
CA THR A 279 7.27 -26.24 12.39
C THR A 279 5.75 -26.12 12.49
N ARG A 280 5.27 -24.87 12.57
CA ARG A 280 3.85 -24.51 12.62
C ARG A 280 3.50 -23.46 11.57
N ILE A 281 2.31 -23.57 10.98
CA ILE A 281 1.68 -22.47 10.23
C ILE A 281 0.64 -21.81 11.12
N VAL A 282 0.57 -20.48 11.07
CA VAL A 282 -0.56 -19.71 11.62
C VAL A 282 -1.30 -18.98 10.51
N THR A 283 -2.61 -18.86 10.64
CA THR A 283 -3.45 -18.16 9.67
C THR A 283 -4.63 -17.46 10.34
N ILE A 284 -5.36 -16.66 9.58
CA ILE A 284 -6.22 -15.59 10.10
C ILE A 284 -7.72 -15.89 9.98
N SER A 285 -8.13 -16.93 9.25
CA SER A 285 -9.52 -17.44 9.21
C SER A 285 -9.54 -18.96 9.04
N GLN A 286 -10.64 -19.61 9.42
CA GLN A 286 -10.89 -21.02 9.13
C GLN A 286 -10.95 -21.23 7.61
N SER A 287 -11.54 -20.32 6.83
CA SER A 287 -11.46 -20.37 5.36
C SER A 287 -10.00 -20.47 4.89
N SER A 288 -9.16 -19.49 5.24
CA SER A 288 -7.74 -19.53 4.86
C SER A 288 -7.03 -20.79 5.36
N ALA A 289 -7.38 -21.34 6.52
CA ALA A 289 -6.81 -22.61 7.00
C ALA A 289 -7.14 -23.81 6.10
N GLU A 290 -8.35 -23.86 5.54
CA GLU A 290 -8.75 -24.93 4.61
C GLU A 290 -8.16 -24.73 3.22
N ASP A 291 -8.13 -23.50 2.73
CA ASP A 291 -7.49 -23.13 1.47
C ASP A 291 -5.97 -23.36 1.49
N ILE A 292 -5.28 -23.02 2.59
CA ILE A 292 -3.85 -23.34 2.82
C ILE A 292 -3.63 -24.85 2.85
N SER A 293 -4.47 -25.60 3.57
CA SER A 293 -4.33 -27.05 3.72
C SER A 293 -4.48 -27.76 2.38
N SER A 294 -5.48 -27.37 1.58
CA SER A 294 -5.78 -27.99 0.28
C SER A 294 -4.80 -27.58 -0.82
N THR A 295 -4.43 -26.30 -0.93
CA THR A 295 -3.60 -25.80 -2.05
C THR A 295 -2.10 -25.98 -1.84
N LEU A 296 -1.62 -25.95 -0.59
CA LEU A 296 -0.21 -26.16 -0.25
C LEU A 296 0.08 -27.57 0.30
N GLU A 297 -0.94 -28.46 0.35
CA GLU A 297 -0.85 -29.83 0.89
C GLU A 297 -0.32 -29.88 2.33
N ILE A 298 -0.71 -28.90 3.16
CA ILE A 298 -0.30 -28.83 4.56
C ILE A 298 -1.31 -29.56 5.46
N PRO A 299 -0.88 -30.50 6.33
CA PRO A 299 -1.77 -31.16 7.29
C PRO A 299 -2.48 -30.15 8.21
N LYS A 300 -3.79 -30.31 8.43
CA LYS A 300 -4.59 -29.35 9.23
C LYS A 300 -4.13 -29.25 10.68
N ASP A 301 -3.59 -30.32 11.26
CA ASP A 301 -2.99 -30.37 12.60
C ASP A 301 -1.71 -29.52 12.73
N LYS A 302 -1.12 -29.10 11.61
CA LYS A 302 0.03 -28.18 11.50
C LYS A 302 -0.39 -26.71 11.28
N ILE A 303 -1.69 -26.41 11.27
CA ILE A 303 -2.23 -25.06 11.06
C ILE A 303 -2.97 -24.63 12.34
N SER A 304 -2.55 -23.51 12.94
CA SER A 304 -3.22 -22.92 14.11
C SER A 304 -3.89 -21.59 13.76
N LEU A 305 -5.12 -21.41 14.24
CA LEU A 305 -5.96 -20.27 13.90
C LEU A 305 -5.71 -19.09 14.85
N ILE A 306 -5.25 -17.97 14.29
CA ILE A 306 -4.92 -16.72 14.98
C ILE A 306 -5.65 -15.58 14.27
N TYR A 307 -6.90 -15.34 14.67
CA TYR A 307 -7.66 -14.16 14.21
C TYR A 307 -6.87 -12.87 14.47
N ASN A 308 -6.84 -11.99 13.46
CA ASN A 308 -6.24 -10.66 13.61
C ASN A 308 -7.05 -9.82 14.61
N GLY A 309 -6.37 -8.86 15.22
CA GLY A 309 -7.07 -7.75 15.85
C GLY A 309 -7.54 -6.75 14.80
N ILE A 310 -8.36 -5.79 15.23
CA ILE A 310 -8.74 -4.64 14.42
C ILE A 310 -8.30 -3.37 15.16
N THR A 311 -7.72 -2.44 14.42
CA THR A 311 -7.37 -1.10 14.93
C THR A 311 -8.48 -0.14 14.52
N GLU A 312 -9.04 0.61 15.46
CA GLU A 312 -9.96 1.72 15.16
C GLU A 312 -9.22 2.76 14.31
N LEU A 313 -9.77 3.10 13.14
CA LEU A 313 -9.17 4.13 12.30
C LEU A 313 -9.38 5.50 12.98
N PRO A 314 -8.35 6.36 13.05
CA PRO A 314 -8.55 7.74 13.46
C PRO A 314 -9.48 8.45 12.47
N VAL A 315 -10.12 9.54 12.92
CA VAL A 315 -11.07 10.30 12.10
C VAL A 315 -10.57 11.74 11.94
N SER A 316 -10.39 12.16 10.69
CA SER A 316 -10.02 13.54 10.32
C SER A 316 -11.09 14.53 10.79
N ARG A 317 -10.72 15.80 11.03
CA ARG A 317 -11.70 16.84 11.44
C ARG A 317 -12.43 17.48 10.27
N ASN A 318 -11.89 17.36 9.07
CA ASN A 318 -12.37 17.99 7.84
C ASN A 318 -12.48 16.92 6.74
N PRO A 319 -13.35 17.11 5.75
CA PRO A 319 -13.39 16.21 4.59
C PRO A 319 -12.08 16.29 3.78
N PRO A 320 -11.52 15.16 3.30
CA PRO A 320 -10.27 15.13 2.53
C PRO A 320 -10.43 15.67 1.10
N ALA A 321 -11.66 15.64 0.59
CA ALA A 321 -12.07 16.09 -0.73
C ALA A 321 -13.56 16.47 -0.66
N PRO A 322 -14.13 17.17 -1.65
CA PRO A 322 -15.58 17.28 -1.78
C PRO A 322 -16.22 15.88 -1.83
N LEU A 323 -17.15 15.61 -0.92
CA LEU A 323 -17.94 14.38 -0.86
C LEU A 323 -19.37 14.67 -1.34
N PRO A 324 -20.18 13.65 -1.70
CA PRO A 324 -21.58 13.84 -2.00
C PRO A 324 -22.36 14.43 -0.82
N GLU A 325 -23.24 15.40 -1.09
CA GLU A 325 -24.22 15.90 -0.10
C GLU A 325 -25.38 14.89 0.10
N THR A 326 -25.55 13.98 -0.84
CA THR A 326 -26.49 12.86 -0.86
C THR A 326 -25.91 11.61 -0.16
N PRO A 327 -26.76 10.64 0.26
CA PRO A 327 -26.27 9.40 0.87
C PRO A 327 -25.36 8.63 -0.10
N TYR A 328 -24.13 8.33 0.36
CA TYR A 328 -23.14 7.61 -0.43
C TYR A 328 -22.68 6.33 0.25
N LEU A 329 -22.38 5.32 -0.56
CA LEU A 329 -21.71 4.10 -0.15
C LEU A 329 -20.20 4.30 -0.22
N VAL A 330 -19.42 3.58 0.60
CA VAL A 330 -17.94 3.59 0.51
C VAL A 330 -17.40 2.22 0.12
N PHE A 331 -16.49 2.20 -0.85
CA PHE A 331 -15.70 1.02 -1.22
C PHE A 331 -14.23 1.29 -0.90
N LEU A 332 -13.62 0.43 -0.06
CA LEU A 332 -12.19 0.49 0.28
C LEU A 332 -11.45 -0.70 -0.34
N GLY A 333 -10.77 -0.47 -1.47
CA GLY A 333 -10.10 -1.53 -2.21
C GLY A 333 -9.49 -1.08 -3.54
N SER A 334 -8.80 -2.00 -4.19
CA SER A 334 -8.35 -1.91 -5.58
C SER A 334 -9.41 -2.47 -6.53
N HIS A 335 -9.34 -2.12 -7.82
CA HIS A 335 -10.17 -2.71 -8.87
C HIS A 335 -9.71 -4.13 -9.30
N ASP A 336 -9.22 -4.95 -8.36
CA ASP A 336 -8.85 -6.34 -8.65
C ASP A 336 -10.10 -7.21 -8.78
N HIS A 337 -10.09 -8.23 -9.65
CA HIS A 337 -11.24 -9.10 -9.89
C HIS A 337 -11.82 -9.69 -8.60
N HIS A 338 -10.98 -10.16 -7.68
CA HIS A 338 -11.42 -10.76 -6.42
C HIS A 338 -12.09 -9.76 -5.47
N LYS A 339 -11.96 -8.44 -5.68
CA LYS A 339 -12.71 -7.40 -4.96
C LYS A 339 -14.09 -7.11 -5.56
N ASN A 340 -14.32 -7.49 -6.82
CA ASN A 340 -15.65 -7.60 -7.45
C ASN A 340 -16.60 -6.38 -7.31
N VAL A 341 -16.05 -5.16 -7.32
CA VAL A 341 -16.86 -3.92 -7.22
C VAL A 341 -17.85 -3.73 -8.39
N HIS A 342 -17.71 -4.51 -9.46
CA HIS A 342 -18.64 -4.55 -10.59
C HIS A 342 -20.09 -4.89 -10.21
N VAL A 343 -20.34 -5.74 -9.20
CA VAL A 343 -21.73 -6.08 -8.81
C VAL A 343 -22.44 -4.87 -8.18
N VAL A 344 -21.73 -4.06 -7.40
CA VAL A 344 -22.24 -2.81 -6.83
C VAL A 344 -22.48 -1.76 -7.92
N LEU A 345 -21.58 -1.64 -8.90
CA LEU A 345 -21.79 -0.74 -10.04
C LEU A 345 -23.03 -1.15 -10.86
N GLN A 346 -23.29 -2.45 -11.04
CA GLN A 346 -24.51 -2.93 -11.67
C GLN A 346 -25.74 -2.62 -10.82
N ALA A 347 -25.69 -2.85 -9.50
CA ALA A 347 -26.78 -2.53 -8.57
C ALA A 347 -27.19 -1.05 -8.63
N LEU A 348 -26.22 -0.14 -8.73
CA LEU A 348 -26.45 1.30 -8.83
C LEU A 348 -27.11 1.75 -10.14
N THR A 349 -27.24 0.89 -11.17
CA THR A 349 -28.04 1.19 -12.37
C THR A 349 -29.55 1.06 -12.14
N LEU A 350 -29.98 0.39 -11.06
CA LEU A 350 -31.39 0.13 -10.78
C LEU A 350 -32.11 1.40 -10.31
N LEU A 351 -33.34 1.60 -10.80
CA LEU A 351 -34.07 2.88 -10.72
C LEU A 351 -34.30 3.40 -9.29
N HIS A 352 -34.36 2.53 -8.29
CA HIS A 352 -34.60 2.92 -6.90
C HIS A 352 -33.36 3.46 -6.17
N LEU A 353 -32.16 3.32 -6.77
CA LEU A 353 -30.88 3.82 -6.24
C LEU A 353 -30.29 4.99 -7.05
N GLN A 354 -31.10 5.69 -7.84
CA GLN A 354 -30.61 6.78 -8.71
C GLN A 354 -30.00 7.96 -7.94
N ASP A 355 -30.40 8.19 -6.69
CA ASP A 355 -29.84 9.21 -5.79
C ASP A 355 -28.61 8.75 -4.99
N ILE A 356 -28.25 7.47 -5.06
CA ILE A 356 -27.12 6.90 -4.33
C ILE A 356 -25.83 7.00 -5.13
N HIS A 357 -24.79 7.49 -4.44
CA HIS A 357 -23.42 7.63 -4.95
C HIS A 357 -22.50 6.55 -4.35
N LEU A 358 -21.35 6.31 -4.99
CA LEU A 358 -20.28 5.44 -4.48
C LEU A 358 -18.97 6.22 -4.40
N VAL A 359 -18.36 6.24 -3.22
CA VAL A 359 -17.03 6.81 -2.99
C VAL A 359 -16.01 5.67 -2.96
N MET A 360 -15.04 5.71 -3.87
CA MET A 360 -14.02 4.67 -4.05
C MET A 360 -12.66 5.13 -3.52
N ILE A 361 -12.18 4.45 -2.46
CA ILE A 361 -10.88 4.64 -1.84
C ILE A 361 -9.96 3.49 -2.25
N GLY A 362 -8.78 3.81 -2.78
CA GLY A 362 -7.81 2.87 -3.35
C GLY A 362 -7.59 3.09 -4.85
N ASP A 363 -6.79 2.24 -5.49
CA ASP A 363 -6.56 2.34 -6.94
C ASP A 363 -7.71 1.68 -7.71
N ASN A 364 -8.64 2.52 -8.14
CA ASN A 364 -9.82 2.14 -8.90
C ASN A 364 -9.82 2.74 -10.30
N THR A 365 -8.66 3.22 -10.78
CA THR A 365 -8.56 3.98 -12.02
C THR A 365 -8.99 3.19 -13.27
N GLY A 366 -8.71 1.88 -13.31
CA GLY A 366 -9.16 0.98 -14.37
C GLY A 366 -10.69 0.76 -14.42
N CYS A 367 -11.44 1.15 -13.39
CA CYS A 367 -12.90 0.99 -13.35
C CYS A 367 -13.64 2.07 -14.16
N LYS A 368 -12.95 3.15 -14.56
CA LYS A 368 -13.55 4.35 -15.19
C LYS A 368 -14.33 4.06 -16.47
N ASP A 369 -13.79 3.22 -17.36
CA ASP A 369 -14.47 2.90 -18.61
C ASP A 369 -15.77 2.12 -18.34
N ARG A 370 -15.77 1.21 -17.35
CA ARG A 370 -16.98 0.48 -16.95
C ARG A 370 -18.01 1.37 -16.25
N VAL A 371 -17.58 2.35 -15.47
CA VAL A 371 -18.46 3.38 -14.89
C VAL A 371 -19.16 4.19 -16.00
N LYS A 372 -18.43 4.52 -17.06
CA LYS A 372 -18.96 5.22 -18.24
C LYS A 372 -19.89 4.37 -19.10
N GLU A 373 -19.59 3.08 -19.31
CA GLU A 373 -20.50 2.14 -19.98
C GLU A 373 -21.86 2.01 -19.28
N LEU A 374 -21.90 2.22 -17.97
CA LEU A 374 -23.10 2.09 -17.14
C LEU A 374 -23.83 3.43 -16.92
N GLY A 375 -23.32 4.56 -17.43
CA GLY A 375 -23.91 5.89 -17.22
C GLY A 375 -23.87 6.34 -15.76
N LEU A 376 -22.74 6.11 -15.08
CA LEU A 376 -22.55 6.36 -13.65
C LEU A 376 -21.52 7.46 -13.35
N GLU A 377 -21.02 8.18 -14.35
CA GLU A 377 -19.92 9.15 -14.18
C GLU A 377 -20.17 10.21 -13.09
N ASP A 378 -21.39 10.75 -13.01
CA ASP A 378 -21.77 11.75 -11.99
C ASP A 378 -21.99 11.14 -10.59
N ARG A 379 -21.97 9.80 -10.47
CA ARG A 379 -22.28 9.07 -9.23
C ARG A 379 -21.11 8.32 -8.60
N ILE A 380 -20.02 8.07 -9.32
CA ILE A 380 -18.85 7.34 -8.82
C ILE A 380 -17.66 8.28 -8.56
N HIS A 381 -17.31 8.46 -7.29
CA HIS A 381 -16.32 9.41 -6.80
C HIS A 381 -14.99 8.71 -6.50
N PHE A 382 -14.01 8.89 -7.39
CA PHE A 382 -12.68 8.28 -7.27
C PHE A 382 -11.73 9.15 -6.42
N LEU A 383 -11.56 8.84 -5.14
CA LEU A 383 -10.68 9.60 -4.24
C LEU A 383 -9.20 9.15 -4.28
N GLY A 384 -8.92 7.96 -4.83
CA GLY A 384 -7.58 7.38 -4.82
C GLY A 384 -7.16 6.93 -3.42
N ARG A 385 -5.87 7.01 -3.10
CA ARG A 385 -5.34 6.57 -1.79
C ARG A 385 -5.37 7.71 -0.79
N LEU A 386 -6.14 7.56 0.28
CA LEU A 386 -6.22 8.49 1.42
C LEU A 386 -5.26 8.07 2.56
N SER A 387 -5.17 8.90 3.61
CA SER A 387 -4.57 8.50 4.90
C SER A 387 -5.55 7.65 5.72
N ASP A 388 -5.12 7.12 6.87
CA ASP A 388 -6.01 6.39 7.77
C ASP A 388 -7.05 7.32 8.41
N GLU A 389 -6.68 8.56 8.76
CA GLU A 389 -7.56 9.62 9.28
C GLU A 389 -8.66 10.01 8.30
N ASP A 390 -8.28 10.19 7.04
CA ASP A 390 -9.17 10.61 5.97
C ASP A 390 -10.06 9.45 5.51
N THR A 391 -9.55 8.21 5.54
CA THR A 391 -10.34 6.99 5.34
C THR A 391 -11.40 6.83 6.44
N GLY A 392 -11.01 7.05 7.71
CA GLY A 392 -11.94 7.01 8.84
C GLY A 392 -13.04 8.08 8.75
N TYR A 393 -12.73 9.27 8.22
CA TYR A 393 -13.73 10.30 7.94
C TYR A 393 -14.73 9.87 6.87
N VAL A 394 -14.25 9.38 5.71
CA VAL A 394 -15.15 8.98 4.60
C VAL A 394 -16.00 7.76 4.98
N ILE A 395 -15.48 6.82 5.79
CA ILE A 395 -16.28 5.67 6.25
C ILE A 395 -17.34 6.11 7.27
N SER A 396 -16.98 6.89 8.29
CA SER A 396 -17.89 7.30 9.37
C SER A 396 -19.03 8.23 8.91
N ASN A 397 -18.88 8.91 7.77
CA ASN A 397 -19.92 9.76 7.18
C ASN A 397 -20.72 9.08 6.05
N SER A 398 -20.51 7.78 5.80
CA SER A 398 -21.19 7.04 4.72
C SER A 398 -22.54 6.42 5.14
N LEU A 399 -23.37 6.08 4.16
CA LEU A 399 -24.57 5.25 4.35
C LEU A 399 -24.17 3.86 4.85
N ALA A 400 -23.26 3.20 4.13
CA ALA A 400 -22.70 1.91 4.46
C ALA A 400 -21.36 1.69 3.71
N LEU A 401 -20.50 0.84 4.26
CA LEU A 401 -19.38 0.24 3.51
C LEU A 401 -19.91 -0.92 2.65
N VAL A 402 -19.46 -1.01 1.41
CA VAL A 402 -19.73 -2.14 0.50
C VAL A 402 -18.47 -2.97 0.32
N PHE A 403 -18.59 -4.28 0.58
CA PHE A 403 -17.48 -5.23 0.53
C PHE A 403 -17.83 -6.44 -0.37
N PRO A 404 -17.91 -6.23 -1.70
CA PRO A 404 -18.42 -7.22 -2.65
C PRO A 404 -17.43 -8.34 -3.04
N SER A 405 -16.31 -8.47 -2.33
CA SER A 405 -15.23 -9.40 -2.64
C SER A 405 -15.67 -10.86 -2.84
N LEU A 406 -15.16 -11.50 -3.90
CA LEU A 406 -15.33 -12.92 -4.18
C LEU A 406 -14.53 -13.80 -3.22
N TYR A 407 -13.44 -13.28 -2.66
CA TYR A 407 -12.63 -13.91 -1.61
C TYR A 407 -11.91 -12.85 -0.76
N GLU A 408 -11.79 -13.12 0.54
CA GLU A 408 -10.95 -12.38 1.49
C GLU A 408 -10.35 -13.35 2.50
N GLY A 409 -9.12 -13.12 2.95
CA GLY A 409 -8.54 -13.90 4.05
C GLY A 409 -9.14 -13.58 5.43
N PHE A 410 -9.69 -12.36 5.62
CA PHE A 410 -10.23 -11.91 6.92
C PHE A 410 -11.26 -10.78 6.85
N GLY A 411 -11.09 -9.80 5.94
CA GLY A 411 -12.01 -8.67 5.83
C GLY A 411 -11.91 -7.67 6.98
N MET A 412 -10.74 -7.05 7.14
CA MET A 412 -10.58 -5.93 8.09
C MET A 412 -11.50 -4.73 7.79
N PRO A 413 -11.73 -4.28 6.53
CA PRO A 413 -12.53 -3.08 6.28
C PRO A 413 -13.99 -3.09 6.81
N PRO A 414 -14.77 -4.18 6.70
CA PRO A 414 -16.04 -4.33 7.42
C PRO A 414 -15.95 -4.09 8.93
N MET A 415 -14.87 -4.55 9.57
CA MET A 415 -14.70 -4.42 11.02
C MET A 415 -14.17 -3.03 11.43
N GLU A 416 -13.28 -2.45 10.62
CA GLU A 416 -12.84 -1.06 10.75
C GLU A 416 -14.04 -0.10 10.60
N ALA A 417 -14.96 -0.38 9.67
CA ALA A 417 -16.23 0.33 9.55
C ALA A 417 -17.17 0.12 10.76
N ALA A 418 -17.27 -1.11 11.28
CA ALA A 418 -18.08 -1.39 12.47
C ALA A 418 -17.60 -0.65 13.73
N LEU A 419 -16.28 -0.50 13.92
CA LEU A 419 -15.72 0.35 15.00
C LEU A 419 -16.10 1.82 14.82
N LEU A 420 -16.07 2.32 13.58
CA LEU A 420 -16.53 3.67 13.22
C LEU A 420 -18.05 3.84 13.26
N GLY A 421 -18.81 2.83 13.72
CA GLY A 421 -20.27 2.86 13.79
C GLY A 421 -20.96 2.78 12.42
N THR A 422 -20.26 2.40 11.35
CA THR A 422 -20.79 2.34 9.98
C THR A 422 -21.31 0.93 9.66
N ALA A 423 -22.52 0.84 9.10
CA ALA A 423 -23.09 -0.43 8.64
C ALA A 423 -22.30 -0.97 7.43
N THR A 424 -22.22 -2.29 7.28
CA THR A 424 -21.56 -2.91 6.12
C THR A 424 -22.49 -3.87 5.39
N ILE A 425 -22.36 -3.93 4.06
CA ILE A 425 -22.91 -4.97 3.19
C ILE A 425 -21.73 -5.80 2.64
N CYS A 426 -21.74 -7.11 2.88
CA CYS A 426 -20.69 -8.05 2.46
C CYS A 426 -21.20 -9.07 1.44
N SER A 427 -20.29 -9.57 0.59
CA SER A 427 -20.54 -10.80 -0.16
C SER A 427 -20.67 -12.01 0.76
N ARG A 428 -21.64 -12.88 0.47
CA ARG A 428 -21.81 -14.17 1.16
C ARG A 428 -20.68 -15.14 0.76
N ARG A 429 -19.58 -15.09 1.51
CA ARG A 429 -18.34 -15.86 1.27
C ARG A 429 -17.74 -16.39 2.57
N PRO A 430 -17.02 -17.54 2.57
CA PRO A 430 -16.73 -18.31 3.78
C PRO A 430 -16.13 -17.51 4.93
N ALA A 431 -15.01 -16.80 4.72
CA ALA A 431 -14.39 -15.95 5.74
C ALA A 431 -15.32 -14.80 6.21
N MET A 432 -16.19 -14.26 5.35
CA MET A 432 -17.12 -13.21 5.74
C MET A 432 -18.26 -13.77 6.60
N THR A 433 -18.80 -14.94 6.24
CA THR A 433 -19.81 -15.63 7.06
C THR A 433 -19.24 -16.19 8.36
N GLU A 434 -17.98 -16.61 8.38
CA GLU A 434 -17.26 -17.03 9.59
C GLU A 434 -17.13 -15.89 10.60
N LEU A 435 -16.84 -14.68 10.11
CA LEU A 435 -16.41 -13.56 10.95
C LEU A 435 -17.47 -12.48 11.17
N LEU A 436 -18.54 -12.43 10.35
CA LEU A 436 -19.52 -11.34 10.34
C LEU A 436 -20.99 -11.82 10.32
N ASP A 437 -21.27 -13.12 10.53
CA ASP A 437 -22.67 -13.58 10.60
C ASP A 437 -23.46 -12.91 11.74
N GLY A 438 -24.74 -12.62 11.46
CA GLY A 438 -25.62 -11.82 12.32
C GLY A 438 -25.25 -10.34 12.45
N VAL A 439 -24.09 -9.87 11.96
CA VAL A 439 -23.60 -8.49 12.20
C VAL A 439 -23.32 -7.65 10.94
N THR A 440 -23.51 -8.21 9.75
CA THR A 440 -23.50 -7.46 8.47
C THR A 440 -24.74 -7.82 7.64
N VAL A 441 -25.08 -7.01 6.62
CA VAL A 441 -26.03 -7.46 5.59
C VAL A 441 -25.25 -8.30 4.58
N PHE A 442 -25.76 -9.47 4.19
CA PHE A 442 -25.17 -10.28 3.13
C PHE A 442 -25.99 -10.19 1.84
N ALA A 443 -25.27 -10.09 0.72
CA ALA A 443 -25.79 -10.29 -0.63
C ALA A 443 -24.92 -11.33 -1.36
N GLU A 444 -25.48 -12.05 -2.33
CA GLU A 444 -24.67 -12.86 -3.24
C GLU A 444 -23.79 -11.96 -4.15
N PRO A 445 -22.52 -12.31 -4.41
CA PRO A 445 -21.58 -11.48 -5.17
C PRO A 445 -21.90 -11.33 -6.66
N ASP A 446 -22.87 -12.09 -7.17
CA ASP A 446 -23.30 -12.11 -8.57
C ASP A 446 -24.76 -11.68 -8.79
N SER A 447 -25.48 -11.23 -7.75
CA SER A 447 -26.82 -10.61 -7.87
C SER A 447 -26.81 -9.11 -7.56
N PRO A 448 -26.79 -8.23 -8.57
CA PRO A 448 -27.02 -6.80 -8.42
C PRO A 448 -28.31 -6.45 -7.65
N GLU A 449 -29.33 -7.31 -7.73
CA GLU A 449 -30.63 -7.15 -7.08
C GLU A 449 -30.56 -7.39 -5.56
N GLU A 450 -29.81 -8.40 -5.08
CA GLU A 450 -29.54 -8.57 -3.65
C GLU A 450 -28.74 -7.38 -3.11
N TRP A 451 -27.71 -6.93 -3.83
CA TRP A 451 -26.93 -5.75 -3.44
C TRP A 451 -27.79 -4.49 -3.37
N ALA A 452 -28.66 -4.25 -4.35
CA ALA A 452 -29.53 -3.10 -4.35
C ALA A 452 -30.59 -3.15 -3.24
N SER A 453 -31.16 -4.34 -2.99
CA SER A 453 -32.09 -4.56 -1.87
C SER A 453 -31.41 -4.34 -0.52
N ALA A 454 -30.16 -4.77 -0.36
CA ALA A 454 -29.37 -4.52 0.86
C ALA A 454 -29.07 -3.03 1.09
N ILE A 455 -28.73 -2.29 0.03
CA ILE A 455 -28.54 -0.83 0.06
C ILE A 455 -29.86 -0.14 0.46
N GLU A 456 -30.97 -0.53 -0.15
CA GLU A 456 -32.28 0.08 0.09
C GLU A 456 -32.80 -0.17 1.50
N ASN A 457 -32.64 -1.39 2.03
CA ASN A 457 -33.00 -1.72 3.40
C ASN A 457 -32.21 -0.87 4.41
N LEU A 458 -30.90 -0.68 4.21
CA LEU A 458 -30.09 0.19 5.08
C LEU A 458 -30.36 1.70 4.89
N ARG A 459 -30.99 2.10 3.77
CA ARG A 459 -31.43 3.48 3.51
C ARG A 459 -32.78 3.79 4.17
N SER A 460 -33.73 2.85 4.06
CA SER A 460 -35.13 3.05 4.44
C SER A 460 -35.46 2.63 5.88
N ASP A 461 -34.78 1.61 6.42
CA ASP A 461 -35.01 1.09 7.77
C ASP A 461 -33.89 1.52 8.73
N ALA A 462 -34.16 2.60 9.47
CA ALA A 462 -33.26 3.13 10.48
C ALA A 462 -33.11 2.22 11.70
N GLU A 463 -34.13 1.42 12.06
CA GLU A 463 -34.05 0.48 13.19
C GLU A 463 -33.17 -0.71 12.83
N LEU A 464 -33.31 -1.26 11.61
CA LEU A 464 -32.42 -2.27 11.07
C LEU A 464 -30.97 -1.76 10.99
N LYS A 465 -30.75 -0.57 10.44
CA LYS A 465 -29.41 0.03 10.34
C LYS A 465 -28.78 0.17 11.73
N GLN A 466 -29.47 0.78 12.69
CA GLN A 466 -28.98 0.97 14.06
C GLN A 466 -28.75 -0.37 14.78
N SER A 467 -29.61 -1.36 14.57
CA SER A 467 -29.45 -2.71 15.12
C SER A 467 -28.19 -3.38 14.60
N ILE A 468 -27.94 -3.32 13.29
CA ILE A 468 -26.74 -3.88 12.66
C ILE A 468 -25.48 -3.15 13.14
N GLN A 469 -25.46 -1.82 13.13
CA GLN A 469 -24.33 -1.02 13.65
C GLN A 469 -23.99 -1.40 15.11
N SER A 470 -25.02 -1.52 15.96
CA SER A 470 -24.85 -1.86 17.38
C SER A 470 -24.33 -3.30 17.60
N ARG A 471 -24.86 -4.28 16.84
CA ARG A 471 -24.37 -5.67 16.92
C ARG A 471 -22.94 -5.80 16.39
N ALA A 472 -22.63 -5.12 15.28
CA ALA A 472 -21.31 -5.10 14.68
C ALA A 472 -20.26 -4.52 15.64
N LEU A 473 -20.50 -3.33 16.20
CA LEU A 473 -19.59 -2.69 17.16
C LEU A 473 -19.28 -3.60 18.37
N ASN A 474 -20.30 -4.19 18.99
CA ASN A 474 -20.15 -5.09 20.13
C ASN A 474 -19.38 -6.38 19.79
N HIS A 475 -19.51 -6.88 18.56
CA HIS A 475 -18.82 -8.08 18.08
C HIS A 475 -17.35 -7.80 17.76
N VAL A 476 -17.05 -6.74 17.00
CA VAL A 476 -15.67 -6.44 16.59
C VAL A 476 -14.77 -6.01 17.74
N GLN A 477 -15.33 -5.51 18.85
CA GLN A 477 -14.59 -5.27 20.10
C GLN A 477 -13.93 -6.53 20.69
N GLY A 478 -14.40 -7.75 20.34
CA GLY A 478 -13.73 -8.99 20.70
C GLY A 478 -12.40 -9.23 19.96
N PHE A 479 -12.24 -8.65 18.77
CA PHE A 479 -11.08 -8.83 17.89
C PHE A 479 -9.97 -7.84 18.26
N SER A 480 -9.36 -8.04 19.43
CA SER A 480 -8.24 -7.23 19.91
C SER A 480 -6.88 -7.85 19.55
N TRP A 481 -5.91 -7.02 19.15
CA TRP A 481 -4.53 -7.46 18.88
C TRP A 481 -3.86 -8.13 20.07
N LYS A 482 -4.27 -7.76 21.30
CA LYS A 482 -3.83 -8.41 22.54
C LYS A 482 -4.27 -9.88 22.57
N THR A 483 -5.51 -10.18 22.17
CA THR A 483 -6.01 -11.56 22.05
C THR A 483 -5.20 -12.34 21.01
N SER A 484 -4.97 -11.77 19.83
CA SER A 484 -4.14 -12.37 18.77
C SER A 484 -2.73 -12.70 19.27
N ALA A 485 -2.08 -11.78 19.99
CA ALA A 485 -0.75 -11.97 20.55
C ALA A 485 -0.71 -12.99 21.70
N ILE A 486 -1.76 -13.12 22.51
CA ILE A 486 -1.89 -14.17 23.54
C ILE A 486 -2.00 -15.55 22.88
N HIS A 487 -2.85 -15.70 21.86
CA HIS A 487 -2.97 -16.97 21.12
C HIS A 487 -1.68 -17.33 20.37
N LEU A 488 -1.01 -16.34 19.78
CA LEU A 488 0.26 -16.53 19.08
C LEU A 488 1.41 -16.87 20.05
N HIS A 489 1.46 -16.25 21.23
CA HIS A 489 2.38 -16.62 22.30
C HIS A 489 2.14 -18.06 22.79
N ARG A 490 0.87 -18.47 22.94
CA ARG A 490 0.53 -19.86 23.28
C ARG A 490 1.08 -20.83 22.22
N VAL A 491 0.93 -20.52 20.93
CA VAL A 491 1.50 -21.33 19.85
C VAL A 491 3.04 -21.40 19.96
N PHE A 492 3.72 -20.29 20.28
CA PHE A 492 5.17 -20.35 20.53
C PHE A 492 5.52 -21.23 21.73
N HIS A 493 4.75 -21.20 22.81
CA HIS A 493 5.01 -22.06 23.96
C HIS A 493 4.73 -23.56 23.65
N GLU A 494 3.70 -23.87 22.88
CA GLU A 494 3.40 -25.24 22.43
C GLU A 494 4.47 -25.79 21.48
N GLU A 495 5.00 -24.98 20.56
CA GLU A 495 6.12 -25.33 19.67
C GLU A 495 7.51 -25.22 20.34
N ALA A 496 7.57 -24.78 21.60
CA ALA A 496 8.81 -24.75 22.37
C ALA A 496 9.10 -26.10 23.04
N LEU A 497 8.10 -26.80 23.58
CA LEU A 497 8.22 -27.89 24.56
C LEU A 497 8.92 -29.17 24.04
#